data_AF-A0A0F7S629-F1
#
_entry.id   AF-A0A0F7S629-F1
#
_cell.length_a   1.000
_cell.length_b   1.000
_cell.length_c   1.000
_cell.angle_alpha   90.00
_cell.angle_beta   90.00
_cell.angle_gamma   90.00
#
_symmetry.space_group_name_H-M   'P 1'
#
loop_
_entity.id
_entity.type
_entity.pdbx_description
1 polymer ?
#
loop_
_entity_poly.entity_id
_entity_poly.type
_entity_poly.pdbx_seq_one_letter_code
_entity_poly.pdbx_strand_id
1 'polypeptide(L)'
;MDYQLHYNPYRYNPKRTPYLMHLLPAHPNLQQDALEHARITGYGPYVVEHKRGVSYAMTMIPGDREVAHRWNLRQNDKTAVDINVMWKIDHNGAKMLRFDAWTAGARAHQVASMQELIDSYKPRARP
;
A
#
# COMPACT_ATOMS: atom_id res chain seq x y z
N MET A 1 19.91 -15.15 -10.45
CA MET A 1 19.15 -13.92 -10.71
C MET A 1 19.10 -13.15 -9.41
N ASP A 2 20.07 -12.24 -9.23
CA ASP A 2 20.18 -11.36 -8.08
C ASP A 2 19.13 -10.24 -8.19
N TYR A 3 18.09 -10.31 -7.37
CA TYR A 3 17.24 -9.15 -7.13
C TYR A 3 17.98 -8.26 -6.12
N GLN A 4 18.70 -7.25 -6.62
CA GLN A 4 19.21 -6.17 -5.77
C GLN A 4 18.04 -5.44 -5.10
N LEU A 5 17.77 -5.87 -3.88
CA LEU A 5 16.96 -5.20 -2.87
C LEU A 5 17.53 -3.80 -2.61
N HIS A 6 16.98 -2.76 -3.25
CA HIS A 6 17.17 -1.38 -2.76
C HIS A 6 16.28 -1.05 -1.56
N TYR A 7 15.47 -1.99 -1.08
CA TYR A 7 14.69 -1.83 0.13
C TYR A 7 14.91 -3.02 1.08
N ASN A 8 15.68 -2.79 2.14
CA ASN A 8 15.78 -3.71 3.27
C ASN A 8 14.87 -3.17 4.41
N PRO A 9 13.60 -3.63 4.52
CA PRO A 9 12.71 -3.22 5.60
C PRO A 9 13.25 -3.55 6.99
N TYR A 10 14.22 -4.46 7.10
CA TYR A 10 14.84 -4.85 8.37
C TYR A 10 15.99 -3.96 8.79
N ARG A 11 16.51 -3.08 7.92
CA ARG A 11 17.64 -2.19 8.25
C ARG A 11 17.28 -1.15 9.32
N TYR A 12 15.99 -0.91 9.55
CA TYR A 12 15.48 0.09 10.50
C TYR A 12 14.57 -0.46 11.61
N ASN A 13 14.37 -1.79 11.68
CA ASN A 13 13.43 -2.44 12.61
C ASN A 13 12.14 -1.61 12.83
N PRO A 14 11.41 -1.24 11.75
CA PRO A 14 10.24 -0.37 11.88
C PRO A 14 9.24 -1.07 12.80
N LYS A 15 8.91 -0.46 13.93
CA LYS A 15 7.87 -0.95 14.83
C LYS A 15 6.56 -0.96 14.06
N ARG A 16 6.23 -2.11 13.46
CA ARG A 16 4.99 -2.30 12.71
C ARG A 16 3.85 -2.32 13.70
N THR A 17 2.99 -1.32 13.63
CA THR A 17 1.78 -1.28 14.44
C THR A 17 0.59 -1.56 13.52
N PRO A 18 -0.11 -2.69 13.66
CA PRO A 18 -1.32 -2.96 12.90
C PRO A 18 -2.37 -1.89 13.24
N TYR A 19 -2.77 -1.10 12.25
CA TYR A 19 -3.71 0.02 12.46
C TYR A 19 -5.10 -0.25 11.88
N LEU A 20 -5.22 -1.27 11.03
CA LEU A 20 -6.44 -1.57 10.28
C LEU A 20 -7.70 -1.64 11.16
N MET A 21 -7.69 -2.49 12.18
CA MET A 21 -8.88 -2.74 13.01
C MET A 21 -9.28 -1.53 13.86
N HIS A 22 -8.34 -0.64 14.17
CA HIS A 22 -8.61 0.57 14.93
C HIS A 22 -9.21 1.68 14.08
N LEU A 23 -8.90 1.72 12.79
CA LEU A 23 -9.39 2.77 11.87
C LEU A 23 -10.72 2.43 11.22
N LEU A 24 -11.01 1.15 10.98
CA LEU A 24 -12.22 0.74 10.26
C LEU A 24 -13.54 1.29 10.84
N PRO A 25 -13.76 1.36 12.17
CA PRO A 25 -14.99 1.93 12.72
C PRO A 25 -15.19 3.41 12.38
N ALA A 26 -14.10 4.19 12.30
CA ALA A 26 -14.14 5.63 12.01
C ALA A 26 -14.00 5.95 10.51
N HIS A 27 -13.44 5.03 9.74
CA HIS A 27 -13.14 5.19 8.32
C HIS A 27 -13.63 3.97 7.53
N PRO A 28 -14.94 3.83 7.29
CA PRO A 28 -15.49 2.67 6.58
C PRO A 28 -14.97 2.56 5.13
N ASN A 29 -14.57 3.68 4.53
CA ASN A 29 -14.03 3.74 3.17
C ASN A 29 -12.49 3.61 3.10
N LEU A 30 -11.83 3.26 4.21
CA LEU A 30 -10.36 3.19 4.31
C LEU A 30 -9.70 2.42 3.15
N GLN A 31 -10.28 1.27 2.78
CA GLN A 31 -9.76 0.46 1.68
C GLN A 31 -9.85 1.18 0.34
N GLN A 32 -10.97 1.83 0.06
CA GLN A 32 -11.19 2.52 -1.20
C GLN A 32 -10.26 3.73 -1.32
N ASP A 33 -10.20 4.56 -0.28
CA ASP A 33 -9.30 5.71 -0.21
C ASP A 33 -7.82 5.28 -0.38
N ALA A 34 -7.40 4.19 0.27
CA ALA A 34 -6.05 3.65 0.13
C ALA A 34 -5.77 3.13 -1.29
N LEU A 35 -6.77 2.53 -1.95
CA LEU A 35 -6.66 2.01 -3.31
C LEU A 35 -6.57 3.15 -4.32
N GLU A 36 -7.36 4.20 -4.15
CA GLU A 36 -7.30 5.42 -4.97
C GLU A 36 -5.92 6.07 -4.86
N HIS A 37 -5.37 6.17 -3.65
CA HIS A 37 -4.00 6.66 -3.46
C HIS A 37 -2.96 5.77 -4.15
N ALA A 38 -3.07 4.45 -4.02
CA ALA A 38 -2.17 3.49 -4.66
C ALA A 38 -2.18 3.56 -6.19
N ARG A 39 -3.26 4.07 -6.81
CA ARG A 39 -3.35 4.25 -8.27
C ARG A 39 -2.61 5.50 -8.77
N ILE A 40 -2.25 6.43 -7.88
CA ILE A 40 -1.50 7.63 -8.25
C ILE A 40 -0.06 7.25 -8.57
N THR A 41 0.45 7.73 -9.71
CA THR A 41 1.85 7.57 -10.11
C THR A 41 2.79 8.08 -9.01
N GLY A 42 3.79 7.28 -8.65
CA GLY A 42 4.73 7.52 -7.55
C GLY A 42 4.35 6.84 -6.22
N TYR A 43 3.08 6.45 -6.04
CA TYR A 43 2.60 5.74 -4.84
C TYR A 43 2.15 4.31 -5.11
N GLY A 44 2.28 3.88 -6.39
CA GLY A 44 2.01 2.52 -6.81
C GLY A 44 2.93 1.51 -6.15
N PRO A 45 2.68 0.21 -6.40
CA PRO A 45 3.41 -0.85 -5.72
C PRO A 45 4.91 -0.71 -5.86
N TYR A 46 5.60 -0.84 -4.74
CA TYR A 46 7.07 -0.84 -4.66
C TYR A 46 7.61 -2.25 -4.38
N VAL A 47 6.74 -3.18 -3.98
CA VAL A 47 6.98 -4.63 -3.98
C VAL A 47 5.81 -5.28 -4.68
N VAL A 48 6.10 -6.22 -5.59
CA VAL A 48 5.10 -7.05 -6.26
C VAL A 48 5.61 -8.50 -6.27
N GLU A 49 4.75 -9.43 -5.88
CA GLU A 49 5.00 -10.87 -5.96
C GLU A 49 3.84 -11.53 -6.71
N HIS A 50 4.14 -12.21 -7.82
CA HIS A 50 3.14 -12.93 -8.60
C HIS A 50 3.07 -14.40 -8.19
N LYS A 51 1.85 -14.91 -7.97
CA LYS A 51 1.54 -16.34 -7.81
C LYS A 51 0.45 -16.74 -8.80
N ARG A 52 0.19 -18.05 -8.92
CA ARG A 52 -0.82 -18.56 -9.85
C ARG A 52 -2.19 -17.95 -9.55
N GLY A 53 -2.68 -17.11 -10.46
CA GLY A 53 -4.00 -16.47 -10.38
C GLY A 53 -4.12 -15.33 -9.36
N VAL A 54 -3.02 -14.86 -8.76
CA VAL A 54 -3.04 -13.78 -7.76
C VAL A 54 -1.71 -13.04 -7.70
N SER A 55 -1.76 -11.72 -7.53
CA SER A 55 -0.59 -10.88 -7.23
C SER A 55 -0.70 -10.33 -5.82
N TYR A 56 0.42 -10.26 -5.12
CA TYR A 56 0.56 -9.53 -3.87
C TYR A 56 1.35 -8.26 -4.15
N ALA A 57 0.87 -7.14 -3.62
CA ALA A 57 1.51 -5.85 -3.83
C ALA A 57 1.60 -5.08 -2.52
N MET A 58 2.66 -4.30 -2.36
CA MET A 58 2.79 -3.36 -1.24
C MET A 58 2.88 -1.94 -1.76
N THR A 59 2.04 -1.06 -1.21
CA THR A 59 2.03 0.38 -1.51
C THR A 59 2.31 1.15 -0.23
N MET A 60 2.65 2.43 -0.39
CA MET A 60 2.99 3.31 0.72
C MET A 60 2.18 4.59 0.64
N ILE A 61 1.68 5.03 1.79
CA ILE A 61 0.97 6.29 1.95
C ILE A 61 1.81 7.13 2.92
N PRO A 62 2.52 8.16 2.44
CA PRO A 62 3.29 9.00 3.33
C PRO A 62 2.41 9.73 4.34
N GLY A 63 2.90 9.85 5.59
CA GLY A 63 2.14 10.42 6.69
C GLY A 63 1.83 11.92 6.55
N ASP A 64 2.50 12.61 5.62
CA ASP A 64 2.31 14.02 5.29
C ASP A 64 1.29 14.27 4.16
N ARG A 65 0.69 13.21 3.62
CA ARG A 65 -0.33 13.30 2.56
C ARG A 65 -1.71 13.52 3.16
N GLU A 66 -2.55 14.23 2.38
CA GLU A 66 -3.92 14.56 2.76
C GLU A 66 -4.74 13.32 3.18
N VAL A 67 -4.57 12.20 2.47
CA VAL A 67 -5.25 10.94 2.82
C VAL A 67 -4.85 10.42 4.21
N ALA A 68 -3.58 10.57 4.62
CA ALA A 68 -3.13 10.18 5.95
C ALA A 68 -3.62 11.16 7.03
N HIS A 69 -3.73 12.44 6.70
CA HIS A 69 -4.32 13.46 7.59
C HIS A 69 -5.81 13.20 7.85
N ARG A 70 -6.57 12.79 6.83
CA ARG A 70 -8.00 12.42 6.96
C ARG A 70 -8.23 11.29 7.98
N TRP A 71 -7.24 10.42 8.17
CA TRP A 71 -7.29 9.32 9.13
C TRP A 71 -6.65 9.63 10.48
N ASN A 72 -6.37 10.92 10.74
CA ASN A 72 -5.75 11.42 11.97
C ASN A 72 -4.44 10.69 12.35
N LEU A 73 -3.67 10.26 11.33
CA LEU A 73 -2.41 9.54 11.54
C LEU A 73 -1.27 10.47 11.94
N ARG A 74 -1.48 11.78 11.80
CA ARG A 74 -0.59 12.81 12.35
C ARG A 74 -1.09 13.19 13.74
N GLN A 75 -0.48 12.61 14.77
CA GLN A 75 -0.66 13.10 16.13
C GLN A 75 0.17 14.38 16.30
N ASN A 76 -0.43 15.45 16.82
CA ASN A 76 0.28 16.69 17.12
C ASN A 76 1.56 16.40 17.93
N ASP A 77 2.65 17.10 17.59
CA ASP A 77 3.99 16.96 18.17
C ASP A 77 4.70 15.60 18.00
N LYS A 78 4.14 14.69 17.19
CA LYS A 78 4.79 13.42 16.84
C LYS A 78 5.25 13.41 15.39
N THR A 79 6.35 12.69 15.15
CA THR A 79 6.82 12.39 13.79
C THR A 79 5.69 11.76 12.99
N ALA A 80 5.49 12.22 11.75
CA ALA A 80 4.55 11.57 10.85
C ALA A 80 4.82 10.06 10.79
N VAL A 81 3.79 9.26 10.56
CA VAL A 81 3.93 7.83 10.32
C VAL A 81 3.51 7.54 8.88
N ASP A 82 4.35 6.82 8.17
CA ASP A 82 4.01 6.33 6.84
C ASP A 82 3.15 5.07 7.01
N ILE A 83 2.18 4.87 6.13
CA ILE A 83 1.41 3.64 6.13
C ILE A 83 1.90 2.72 5.03
N ASN A 84 2.18 1.48 5.40
CA ASN A 84 2.32 0.39 4.46
C ASN A 84 0.97 -0.33 4.29
N VAL A 85 0.57 -0.51 3.04
CA VAL A 85 -0.65 -1.26 2.69
C VAL A 85 -0.27 -2.48 1.88
N MET A 86 -0.73 -3.65 2.30
CA MET A 86 -0.55 -4.91 1.58
C MET A 86 -1.84 -5.28 0.88
N TRP A 87 -1.73 -5.61 -0.41
CA TRP A 87 -2.84 -5.95 -1.28
C TRP A 87 -2.74 -7.38 -1.76
N LYS A 88 -3.89 -8.03 -1.89
CA LYS A 88 -4.12 -9.20 -2.74
C LYS A 88 -4.87 -8.73 -3.97
N ILE A 89 -4.39 -9.06 -5.16
CA ILE A 89 -4.98 -8.66 -6.43
C ILE A 89 -5.28 -9.94 -7.21
N ASP A 90 -6.54 -10.17 -7.52
CA ASP A 90 -6.99 -11.29 -8.34
C ASP A 90 -8.14 -10.86 -9.26
N HIS A 91 -8.85 -11.82 -9.88
CA HIS A 91 -9.98 -11.55 -10.78
C HIS A 91 -11.14 -10.78 -10.12
N ASN A 92 -11.22 -10.77 -8.78
CA ASN A 92 -12.21 -9.99 -8.03
C ASN A 92 -11.73 -8.55 -7.75
N GLY A 93 -10.52 -8.19 -8.20
CA GLY A 93 -9.90 -6.89 -7.96
C GLY A 93 -8.92 -6.89 -6.81
N ALA A 94 -8.65 -5.69 -6.27
CA ALA A 94 -7.70 -5.48 -5.18
C ALA A 94 -8.41 -5.52 -3.81
N LYS A 95 -7.95 -6.42 -2.94
CA LYS A 95 -8.37 -6.53 -1.55
C LYS A 95 -7.22 -6.16 -0.63
N MET A 96 -7.46 -5.26 0.31
CA MET A 96 -6.49 -4.91 1.34
C MET A 96 -6.39 -6.06 2.35
N LEU A 97 -5.17 -6.50 2.61
CA LEU A 97 -4.85 -7.53 3.60
C LEU A 97 -4.29 -6.91 4.88
N ARG A 98 -3.51 -5.84 4.76
CA ARG A 98 -2.85 -5.18 5.90
C ARG A 98 -2.80 -3.68 5.70
N PHE A 99 -2.83 -2.97 6.82
CA PHE A 99 -2.66 -1.53 6.92
C PHE A 99 -1.84 -1.28 8.19
N ASP A 100 -0.54 -1.06 8.01
CA ASP A 100 0.44 -0.99 9.08
C ASP A 100 1.11 0.38 9.13
N ALA A 101 1.18 0.97 10.32
CA ALA A 101 1.93 2.21 10.53
C ALA A 101 3.44 1.91 10.69
N TRP A 102 4.26 2.66 9.95
CA TRP A 102 5.71 2.62 9.87
C TRP A 102 6.28 3.99 10.23
N THR A 103 7.54 4.04 10.67
CA THR A 103 8.25 5.30 10.92
C THR A 103 8.38 6.09 9.61
N ALA A 104 8.12 7.41 9.64
CA ALA A 104 8.20 8.25 8.44
C ALA A 104 9.58 8.27 7.78
N GLY A 105 9.57 8.57 6.49
CA GLY A 105 10.76 8.72 5.66
C GLY A 105 11.11 7.44 4.90
N ALA A 106 10.19 6.47 4.85
CA ALA A 106 10.34 5.34 3.95
C ALA A 106 10.31 5.89 2.52
N ARG A 107 11.40 5.72 1.77
CA ARG A 107 11.45 6.02 0.34
C ARG A 107 11.28 4.72 -0.41
N ALA A 108 10.17 4.59 -1.10
CA ALA A 108 9.85 3.42 -1.89
C ALA A 108 9.67 3.87 -3.34
N HIS A 109 10.48 3.32 -4.24
CA HIS A 109 10.33 3.57 -5.67
C HIS A 109 9.23 2.67 -6.21
N GLN A 110 8.28 3.26 -6.94
CA GLN A 110 7.26 2.50 -7.65
C GLN A 110 7.93 1.54 -8.64
N VAL A 111 7.56 0.26 -8.59
CA VAL A 111 8.03 -0.78 -9.53
C VAL A 111 6.95 -1.22 -10.51
N ALA A 112 5.67 -0.93 -10.21
CA ALA A 112 4.54 -1.24 -11.10
C ALA A 112 3.38 -0.25 -10.89
N SER A 113 2.51 -0.09 -11.89
CA SER A 113 1.23 0.59 -11.71
C SER A 113 0.22 -0.30 -11.01
N MET A 114 -0.45 0.23 -9.98
CA MET A 114 -1.55 -0.48 -9.32
C MET A 114 -2.69 -0.76 -10.30
N GLN A 115 -2.95 0.18 -11.20
CA GLN A 115 -4.03 0.07 -12.18
C GLN A 115 -3.75 -1.04 -13.19
N GLU A 116 -2.52 -1.09 -13.73
CA GLU A 116 -2.10 -2.14 -14.66
C GLU A 116 -2.15 -3.54 -14.01
N LEU A 117 -1.75 -3.66 -12.74
CA LEU A 117 -1.86 -4.92 -12.01
C LEU A 117 -3.30 -5.38 -11.90
N ILE A 118 -4.23 -4.48 -11.56
CA ILE A 118 -5.65 -4.82 -11.48
C ILE A 118 -6.19 -5.22 -12.85
N ASP A 119 -5.83 -4.46 -13.89
CA ASP A 119 -6.30 -4.70 -15.26
C ASP A 119 -5.75 -6.02 -15.83
N SER A 120 -4.57 -6.47 -15.38
CA SER A 120 -4.01 -7.77 -15.78
C SER A 120 -4.87 -8.98 -15.39
N TYR A 121 -5.77 -8.82 -14.42
CA TYR A 121 -6.70 -9.86 -13.96
C TYR A 121 -8.12 -9.70 -14.50
N LYS A 122 -8.42 -8.61 -15.21
CA LYS A 122 -9.71 -8.45 -15.86
C LYS A 122 -9.81 -9.43 -17.02
N PRO A 123 -10.98 -10.04 -17.26
CA PRO A 123 -11.20 -10.83 -18.47
C PRO A 123 -10.88 -9.94 -19.67
N ARG A 124 -10.01 -10.37 -20.57
CA ARG A 124 -9.84 -9.70 -21.86
C ARG A 124 -11.21 -9.64 -22.52
N ALA A 125 -11.73 -8.43 -22.74
CA ALA A 125 -12.88 -8.25 -23.61
C ALA A 125 -12.48 -8.87 -24.96
N ARG A 126 -13.16 -9.95 -25.35
CA ARG A 126 -13.03 -10.47 -26.72
C ARG A 126 -13.71 -9.45 -27.63
N PRO A 127 -13.05 -9.00 -28.72
CA PRO A 127 -13.69 -8.18 -29.73
C PRO A 127 -14.82 -8.95 -30.42
#